data_AF-R9W4D0-F1
#
_entry.id   AF-R9W4D0-F1
#
_cell.length_a   1.000
_cell.length_b   1.000
_cell.length_c   1.000
_cell.angle_alpha   90.00
_cell.angle_beta   90.00
_cell.angle_gamma   90.00
#
_symmetry.space_group_name_H-M   'P 1'
#
loop_
_entity.id
_entity.type
_entity.pdbx_description
1 polymer ?
#
loop_
_entity_poly.entity_id
_entity_poly.type
_entity_poly.pdbx_seq_one_letter_code
_entity_poly.pdbx_strand_id
1 'polypeptide(L)' 'YMGVARLAEIQAGLLAGGMAEDTPLAMIENATLGNQRECRSNLGELLRDAGRFALKSPAILVIGEVTRDIVSQPISLSA' A
#
# COMPACT_ATOMS: atom_id res chain seq x y z
N TYR A 1 -9.36 9.47 -8.97
CA TYR A 1 -10.54 8.76 -8.43
C TYR A 1 -10.68 7.32 -8.96
N MET A 2 -10.12 6.96 -10.13
CA MET A 2 -10.12 5.56 -10.61
C MET A 2 -9.40 4.53 -9.70
N GLY A 3 -8.51 4.96 -8.80
CA GLY A 3 -7.79 4.05 -7.91
C GLY A 3 -8.66 3.40 -6.83
N VAL A 4 -9.67 4.11 -6.30
CA VAL A 4 -10.45 3.63 -5.15
C VAL A 4 -11.36 2.46 -5.52
N ALA A 5 -12.00 2.51 -6.70
CA ALA A 5 -12.83 1.40 -7.20
C ALA A 5 -12.01 0.12 -7.36
N ARG A 6 -10.82 0.22 -7.97
CA ARG A 6 -9.91 -0.92 -8.13
C ARG A 6 -9.37 -1.43 -6.79
N LEU A 7 -9.07 -0.55 -5.84
CA LEU A 7 -8.67 -0.97 -4.48
C LEU A 7 -9.79 -1.72 -3.76
N ALA A 8 -11.05 -1.31 -3.96
CA ALA A 8 -12.20 -1.98 -3.35
C ALA A 8 -12.39 -3.39 -3.93
N GLU A 9 -12.25 -3.53 -5.25
CA GLU A 9 -12.26 -4.83 -5.93
C GLU A 9 -11.13 -5.74 -5.46
N ILE A 10 -9.90 -5.22 -5.32
CA ILE A 10 -8.75 -5.97 -4.81
C ILE A 10 -8.99 -6.43 -3.36
N GLN A 11 -9.43 -5.53 -2.49
CA GLN A 11 -9.73 -5.85 -1.09
C GLN A 11 -10.76 -6.97 -1.00
N ALA A 12 -11.89 -6.80 -1.69
CA ALA A 12 -12.97 -7.77 -1.69
C ALA A 12 -12.53 -9.13 -2.26
N GLY A 13 -11.77 -9.14 -3.36
CA GLY A 13 -11.27 -10.37 -3.97
C GLY A 13 -10.30 -11.14 -3.06
N LEU A 14 -9.40 -10.45 -2.36
CA LEU A 14 -8.45 -11.08 -1.44
C LEU A 14 -9.14 -11.64 -0.19
N LEU A 15 -10.08 -10.88 0.38
CA LEU A 15 -10.88 -11.36 1.52
C LEU A 15 -11.74 -12.56 1.13
N ALA A 16 -12.41 -12.52 -0.04
CA ALA A 16 -13.17 -13.65 -0.56
C ALA A 16 -12.29 -14.88 -0.86
N GLY A 17 -11.02 -14.66 -1.19
CA GLY A 17 -10.01 -15.70 -1.36
C GLY A 17 -9.47 -16.29 -0.05
N GLY A 18 -9.93 -15.82 1.11
CA GLY A 18 -9.53 -16.33 2.43
C GLY A 18 -8.30 -15.65 3.04
N MET A 19 -7.83 -14.54 2.48
CA MET A 19 -6.78 -13.74 3.09
C MET A 19 -7.33 -13.03 4.34
N ALA A 20 -6.58 -13.02 5.43
CA ALA A 20 -7.05 -12.47 6.70
C ALA A 20 -7.08 -10.93 6.68
N GLU A 21 -8.04 -10.32 7.37
CA GLU A 21 -8.17 -8.85 7.44
C GLU A 21 -6.94 -8.16 8.06
N ASP A 22 -6.25 -8.84 8.98
CA ASP A 22 -5.04 -8.36 9.63
C ASP A 22 -3.78 -8.51 8.75
N THR A 23 -3.93 -9.06 7.54
CA THR A 23 -2.82 -9.22 6.60
C THR A 23 -2.20 -7.85 6.34
N PRO A 24 -0.91 -7.68 6.64
CA PRO A 24 -0.25 -6.39 6.54
C PRO A 24 -0.08 -6.01 5.06
N LEU A 25 -0.11 -4.70 4.79
CA LEU A 25 0.14 -4.15 3.45
C LEU A 25 0.83 -2.79 3.50
N ALA A 26 1.43 -2.41 2.38
CA ALA A 26 2.03 -1.11 2.15
C ALA A 26 1.57 -0.51 0.82
N MET A 27 1.22 0.77 0.86
CA MET A 27 0.94 1.61 -0.31
C MET A 27 2.10 2.57 -0.52
N ILE A 28 2.73 2.54 -1.69
CA ILE A 28 3.92 3.33 -2.01
C ILE A 28 3.63 4.17 -3.25
N GLU A 29 3.57 5.50 -3.10
CA GLU A 29 3.47 6.44 -4.22
C GLU A 29 4.85 6.88 -4.70
N ASN A 30 4.97 7.17 -5.99
CA ASN A 30 6.20 7.70 -6.58
C ASN A 30 7.42 6.86 -6.18
N ALA A 31 7.25 5.53 -6.17
CA ALA A 31 8.32 4.61 -5.82
C ALA A 31 9.58 4.93 -6.64
N THR A 32 10.75 4.90 -6.00
CA THR A 32 12.07 5.24 -6.56
C THR A 32 12.30 6.71 -6.97
N LEU A 33 11.32 7.60 -6.76
CA LEU A 33 11.49 9.04 -6.95
C LEU A 33 11.79 9.74 -5.61
N GLY A 34 12.42 10.92 -5.67
CA GLY A 34 12.78 11.70 -4.47
C GLY A 34 11.58 12.17 -3.62
N ASN A 35 10.35 12.06 -4.15
CA ASN A 35 9.09 12.39 -3.46
C ASN A 35 8.25 11.14 -3.16
N GLN A 36 8.89 9.98 -2.97
CA GLN A 36 8.23 8.75 -2.54
C GLN A 36 7.45 8.97 -1.24
N ARG A 37 6.20 8.51 -1.19
CA ARG A 37 5.37 8.50 0.02
C ARG A 37 4.93 7.08 0.30
N GLU A 38 4.97 6.65 1.55
CA GLU A 38 4.53 5.31 1.96
C GLU A 38 3.46 5.40 3.05
N CYS A 39 2.49 4.50 3.00
CA CYS A 39 1.51 4.27 4.06
C CYS A 39 1.38 2.77 4.32
N ARG A 40 1.50 2.37 5.59
CA ARG A 40 1.28 1.00 6.04
C ARG A 40 -0.10 0.85 6.64
N SER A 41 -0.70 -0.30 6.39
CA SER A 41 -2.03 -0.65 6.87
C SER A 41 -2.16 -2.18 6.91
N ASN A 42 -3.39 -2.65 7.04
CA ASN A 42 -3.76 -4.04 6.86
C ASN A 42 -4.88 -4.15 5.82
N LEU A 43 -5.19 -5.37 5.40
CA LEU A 43 -6.18 -5.63 4.36
C LEU A 43 -7.57 -5.13 4.74
N GLY A 44 -7.99 -5.23 6.00
CA GLY A 44 -9.28 -4.74 6.48
C GLY A 44 -9.44 -3.22 6.41
N GLU A 45 -8.35 -2.49 6.64
CA GLU A 45 -8.34 -1.02 6.71
C GLU A 45 -7.97 -0.34 5.38
N LEU A 46 -7.64 -1.11 4.32
CA LEU A 46 -7.09 -0.64 3.06
C LEU A 46 -7.80 0.60 2.47
N LEU A 47 -9.12 0.55 2.30
CA LEU A 47 -9.86 1.65 1.67
C LEU A 47 -9.88 2.91 2.52
N ARG A 48 -10.01 2.76 3.84
CA ARG A 48 -10.02 3.86 4.79
C ARG A 48 -8.67 4.56 4.80
N ASP A 49 -7.59 3.79 4.89
CA ASP A 49 -6.25 4.33 4.96
C ASP A 49 -5.77 4.87 3.61
N ALA A 50 -6.13 4.25 2.48
CA ALA A 50 -5.90 4.82 1.15
C ALA A 50 -6.59 6.18 0.97
N GLY A 51 -7.82 6.32 1.48
CA GLY A 51 -8.56 7.58 1.48
C GLY A 51 -7.89 8.66 2.34
N ARG A 52 -7.45 8.30 3.56
CA ARG A 52 -6.74 9.21 4.48
C ARG A 52 -5.37 9.62 3.96
N PHE A 53 -4.64 8.68 3.38
CA PHE A 53 -3.34 8.92 2.74
C PHE A 53 -3.48 9.73 1.44
N ALA A 54 -4.71 9.87 0.94
CA ALA A 54 -5.05 10.48 -0.33
C ALA A 54 -4.22 9.86 -1.46
N LEU A 55 -4.26 8.53 -1.57
CA LEU A 55 -3.41 7.76 -2.48
C LEU A 55 -3.54 8.25 -3.93
N LYS A 56 -2.42 8.59 -4.56
CA LYS A 56 -2.31 9.05 -5.96
C LYS A 56 -1.41 8.14 -6.78
N SER A 57 -1.74 8.00 -8.05
CA SER A 57 -0.88 7.35 -9.03
C SER A 57 0.31 8.24 -9.41
N PRO A 58 1.47 7.65 -9.77
CA PRO A 58 1.78 6.22 -9.78
C PRO A 58 1.97 5.67 -8.36
N ALA A 59 1.38 4.50 -8.08
CA ALA A 59 1.48 3.83 -6.78
C ALA A 59 1.60 2.32 -6.91
N ILE A 60 2.29 1.70 -5.96
CA ILE A 60 2.48 0.26 -5.79
C ILE A 60 1.76 -0.17 -4.51
N LEU A 61 1.04 -1.29 -4.58
CA LEU A 61 0.42 -1.94 -3.43
C LEU A 61 1.16 -3.26 -3.18
N VAL A 62 1.76 -3.41 -2.01
CA VAL A 62 2.44 -4.63 -1.56
C VAL A 62 1.61 -5.23 -0.43
N ILE A 63 1.25 -6.51 -0.51
CA ILE A 63 0.36 -7.17 0.45
C ILE A 63 1.05 -8.44 0.96
N GLY A 64 1.04 -8.64 2.26
CA GLY A 64 1.62 -9.80 2.94
C GLY A 64 2.69 -9.43 3.95
N GLU A 65 3.12 -10.45 4.70
CA GLU A 65 4.01 -10.36 5.87
C GLU A 65 5.32 -9.58 5.64
N VAL A 66 5.81 -9.53 4.41
CA VAL A 66 6.97 -8.71 4.00
C VAL A 66 6.81 -7.22 4.32
N THR A 67 5.58 -6.75 4.49
CA THR A 67 5.26 -5.36 4.81
C THR A 67 5.21 -5.05 6.31
N ARG A 68 5.31 -6.06 7.20
CA ARG A 68 5.39 -5.80 8.65
C ARG A 68 6.62 -4.99 8.99
N ASP A 69 7.76 -5.35 8.42
CA ASP A 69 9.05 -4.78 8.78
C ASP A 69 9.82 -4.34 7.53
N ILE A 70 9.81 -3.03 7.26
CA ILE A 70 10.80 -2.41 6.40
C ILE A 70 11.16 -1.08 7.06
N VAL A 71 12.35 -1.01 7.61
CA VAL A 71 12.95 0.25 8.05
C VAL A 71 13.11 1.10 6.79
N SER A 72 12.48 2.28 6.74
CA SER A 72 12.70 3.26 5.68
C SER A 72 14.15 3.75 5.76
N GLN A 73 15.10 2.98 5.24
CA GLN A 73 16.44 3.48 4.98
C GLN A 73 16.38 4.34 3.72
N PRO A 74 16.76 5.62 3.79
CA PRO A 74 16.95 6.40 2.58
C PRO A 74 18.04 5.72 1.76
N ILE A 75 17.68 5.27 0.55
CA ILE A 75 18.66 4.78 -0.43
C ILE A 75 19.50 5.99 -0.83
N SER A 76 20.61 6.20 -0.13
CA SER A 76 21.60 7.20 -0.50
C SER A 76 22.36 6.67 -1.71
N LEU A 77 21.89 7.02 -2.91
CA LEU A 77 22.68 6.85 -4.12
C LEU A 77 23.79 7.91 -4.10
N SER A 78 24.98 7.50 -3.64
CA SER A 78 26.21 8.25 -3.86
C SER A 78 26.49 8.26 -5.37
N ALA A 79 26.51 9.45 -5.96
CA ALA A 79 27.00 9.67 -7.33
C ALA A 79 28.52 9.47 -7.41
#